data_AF-A0A2W4T731-F1
#
_entry.id   AF-A0A2W4T731-F1
#
_cell.length_a   1.000
_cell.length_b   1.000
_cell.length_c   1.000
_cell.angle_alpha   90.00
_cell.angle_beta   90.00
_cell.angle_gamma   90.00
#
_symmetry.space_group_name_H-M   'P 1'
#
loop_
_entity.id
_entity.type
_entity.pdbx_description
1 polymer ?
#
loop_
_entity_poly.entity_id
_entity_poly.type
_entity_poly.pdbx_seq_one_letter_code
_entity_poly.pdbx_strand_id
1 'polypeptide(L)'
;MNTDDPEALADRQSELPRLLWVLRKGKGFGLYFVCCNAPAYRRELVEKIKAEYALPILEFDLTGHDDEEYIDHRLLTWAADKPAGAPVFLYGLETLLPTRDEDRQFRTIQEINWRRNVYSQLGRNLVIWLPEYALTLLARKASDFYDWHSAVFEFPVPEAEKSRFVKQSMLGFMDGETHAANRMTLAEKRRWISVLNGLLDETPKDSEEYAGLLNDLGRLHHASGKYSEALRMYQKSLEVFHKLNNQEDESMALNNISQIYQAQGDYDNALKYLESSLVILRDIGFRDGESIALGNISHIYRIQGDYEKALSYLEDALVINHAMGNREGEGTNLNSISQIYSAQGYRDKALNCLENALTIHREVGNRIGEGATLNNFSNFYYDQGNDDKALDYLEQSLRIARDMGDRAGLCAILINYGAIHDSQGNISEAKHAWLEAYRIATEIGHAEGLKALDKLAKDLGKEGLAYWESKM
;
A
#
# COMPACT_ATOMS: atom_id res chain seq x y z
N MET A 1 -29.63 -34.50 -27.83
CA MET A 1 -29.74 -33.55 -26.70
C MET A 1 -28.37 -32.93 -26.54
N ASN A 2 -28.30 -31.61 -26.66
CA ASN A 2 -27.11 -30.79 -26.95
C ASN A 2 -25.88 -31.11 -26.11
N THR A 3 -24.73 -31.14 -26.77
CA THR A 3 -23.38 -31.35 -26.21
C THR A 3 -22.50 -30.09 -26.30
N ASP A 4 -23.10 -28.91 -26.42
CA ASP A 4 -22.40 -27.62 -26.54
C ASP A 4 -22.70 -26.71 -25.34
N ASP A 5 -22.38 -27.18 -24.12
CA ASP A 5 -22.34 -26.32 -22.93
C ASP A 5 -20.87 -26.11 -22.51
N PRO A 6 -20.29 -24.91 -22.72
CA PRO A 6 -18.92 -24.59 -22.32
C PRO A 6 -18.68 -24.72 -20.81
N GLU A 7 -19.71 -24.52 -19.96
CA GLU A 7 -19.59 -24.70 -18.50
C GLU A 7 -19.43 -26.18 -18.14
N ALA A 8 -20.05 -27.09 -18.90
CA ALA A 8 -19.97 -28.53 -18.67
C ALA A 8 -18.64 -29.16 -19.15
N LEU A 9 -17.88 -28.47 -20.01
CA LEU A 9 -16.53 -28.91 -20.41
C LEU A 9 -15.44 -28.47 -19.41
N ALA A 10 -15.63 -27.34 -18.73
CA ALA A 10 -14.71 -26.84 -17.69
C ALA A 10 -14.72 -27.72 -16.42
N ASP A 11 -15.83 -28.41 -16.15
CA ASP A 11 -16.00 -29.21 -14.93
C ASP A 11 -15.20 -30.54 -14.93
N ARG A 12 -14.66 -30.95 -16.10
CA ARG A 12 -13.77 -32.14 -16.21
C ARG A 12 -12.28 -31.81 -15.99
N GLN A 13 -11.92 -30.54 -15.83
CA GLN A 13 -10.55 -30.05 -15.58
C GLN A 13 -10.38 -29.38 -14.20
N SER A 14 -11.37 -29.42 -13.31
CA SER A 14 -11.27 -28.76 -12.01
C SER A 14 -10.50 -29.62 -10.98
N GLU A 15 -9.47 -29.05 -10.35
CA GLU A 15 -8.74 -29.69 -9.25
C GLU A 15 -9.57 -29.72 -7.94
N LEU A 16 -10.69 -28.98 -7.88
CA LEU A 16 -11.55 -28.85 -6.70
C LEU A 16 -12.22 -30.17 -6.27
N PRO A 17 -12.91 -30.93 -7.14
CA PRO A 17 -13.43 -32.25 -6.78
C PRO A 17 -12.35 -33.21 -6.28
N ARG A 18 -11.15 -33.14 -6.86
CA ARG A 18 -10.01 -33.98 -6.46
C ARG A 18 -9.48 -33.59 -5.08
N LEU A 19 -9.35 -32.30 -4.80
CA LEU A 19 -9.00 -31.77 -3.48
C LEU A 19 -10.03 -32.18 -2.43
N LEU A 20 -11.33 -31.96 -2.70
CA LEU A 20 -12.41 -32.37 -1.80
C LEU A 20 -12.41 -33.89 -1.55
N TRP A 21 -12.12 -34.69 -2.57
CA TRP A 21 -12.03 -36.13 -2.42
C TRP A 21 -10.90 -36.56 -1.49
N VAL A 22 -9.68 -35.99 -1.65
CA VAL A 22 -8.56 -36.33 -0.74
C VAL A 22 -8.83 -35.84 0.68
N LEU A 23 -9.46 -34.68 0.86
CA LEU A 23 -9.82 -34.18 2.18
C LEU A 23 -10.86 -35.06 2.88
N ARG A 24 -11.79 -35.66 2.13
CA ARG A 24 -12.85 -36.55 2.69
C ARG A 24 -12.37 -37.97 2.93
N LYS A 25 -11.43 -38.47 2.13
CA LYS A 25 -10.96 -39.87 2.17
C LYS A 25 -9.62 -40.06 2.86
N GLY A 26 -8.81 -39.02 3.00
CA GLY A 26 -7.54 -39.05 3.69
C GLY A 26 -7.72 -39.44 5.15
N LYS A 27 -7.16 -40.59 5.55
CA LYS A 27 -7.08 -41.02 6.95
C LYS A 27 -5.67 -40.76 7.45
N GLY A 28 -5.54 -40.02 8.55
CA GLY A 28 -4.25 -39.67 9.15
C GLY A 28 -3.62 -38.42 8.52
N PHE A 29 -2.29 -38.38 8.47
CA PHE A 29 -1.55 -37.24 7.94
C PHE A 29 -1.34 -37.33 6.42
N GLY A 30 -1.90 -36.36 5.70
CA GLY A 30 -1.61 -36.09 4.30
C GLY A 30 -1.07 -34.67 4.14
N LEU A 31 0.03 -34.50 3.41
CA LEU A 31 0.60 -33.19 3.09
C LEU A 31 0.21 -32.82 1.66
N TYR A 32 -0.52 -31.74 1.47
CA TYR A 32 -0.97 -31.29 0.16
C TYR A 32 -0.51 -29.87 -0.10
N PHE A 33 -0.04 -29.60 -1.31
CA PHE A 33 0.25 -28.23 -1.75
C PHE A 33 -0.87 -27.75 -2.68
N VAL A 34 -1.32 -26.52 -2.46
CA VAL A 34 -2.28 -25.86 -3.34
C VAL A 34 -1.63 -24.62 -3.93
N CYS A 35 -1.41 -24.65 -5.23
CA CYS A 35 -0.84 -23.55 -6.00
C CYS A 35 -1.94 -22.59 -6.43
N CYS A 36 -1.88 -21.35 -5.95
CA CYS A 36 -2.80 -20.28 -6.35
C CYS A 36 -2.07 -18.92 -6.31
N ASN A 37 -1.92 -18.31 -7.49
CA ASN A 37 -1.14 -17.08 -7.69
C ASN A 37 -1.89 -15.80 -7.28
N ALA A 38 -3.21 -15.83 -7.11
CA ALA A 38 -4.03 -14.67 -6.79
C ALA A 38 -4.68 -14.79 -5.38
N PRO A 39 -4.32 -13.95 -4.40
CA PRO A 39 -4.87 -14.00 -3.04
C PRO A 39 -6.38 -13.81 -2.97
N ALA A 40 -6.97 -12.95 -3.80
CA ALA A 40 -8.43 -12.78 -3.85
C ALA A 40 -9.14 -14.06 -4.34
N TYR A 41 -8.61 -14.68 -5.40
CA TYR A 41 -9.13 -15.96 -5.92
C TYR A 41 -8.97 -17.09 -4.90
N ARG A 42 -7.83 -17.10 -4.18
CA ARG A 42 -7.59 -18.03 -3.06
C ARG A 42 -8.70 -17.94 -2.01
N ARG A 43 -9.09 -16.73 -1.59
CA ARG A 43 -10.18 -16.55 -0.61
C ARG A 43 -11.51 -17.09 -1.11
N GLU A 44 -11.89 -16.76 -2.35
CA GLU A 44 -13.13 -17.29 -2.94
C GLU A 44 -13.10 -18.82 -3.05
N LEU A 45 -11.96 -19.39 -3.44
CA LEU A 45 -11.79 -20.85 -3.52
C LEU A 45 -11.87 -21.52 -2.14
N VAL A 46 -11.29 -20.92 -1.11
CA VAL A 46 -11.39 -21.43 0.27
C VAL A 46 -12.83 -21.42 0.76
N GLU A 47 -13.58 -20.34 0.52
CA GLU A 47 -15.00 -20.27 0.88
C GLU A 47 -15.84 -21.31 0.12
N LYS A 48 -15.55 -21.52 -1.17
CA LYS A 48 -16.17 -22.58 -1.96
C LYS A 48 -15.84 -23.97 -1.39
N ILE A 49 -14.60 -24.22 -1.01
CA ILE A 49 -14.19 -25.49 -0.38
C ILE A 49 -14.92 -25.68 0.96
N LYS A 50 -14.99 -24.66 1.82
CA LYS A 50 -15.71 -24.73 3.10
C LYS A 50 -17.19 -25.06 2.90
N ALA A 51 -17.83 -24.43 1.91
CA ALA A 51 -19.23 -24.69 1.57
C ALA A 51 -19.47 -26.14 1.12
N GLU A 52 -18.53 -26.72 0.35
CA GLU A 52 -18.66 -28.08 -0.19
C GLU A 52 -18.14 -29.19 0.76
N TYR A 53 -17.20 -28.88 1.67
CA TYR A 53 -16.54 -29.90 2.50
C TYR A 53 -17.38 -30.37 3.70
N ALA A 54 -18.39 -29.61 4.12
CA ALA A 54 -19.36 -29.90 5.18
C ALA A 54 -18.80 -30.13 6.61
N LEU A 55 -17.50 -30.35 6.76
CA LEU A 55 -16.77 -30.45 8.03
C LEU A 55 -15.93 -29.18 8.27
N PRO A 56 -15.59 -28.87 9.54
CA PRO A 56 -14.77 -27.70 9.84
C PRO A 56 -13.38 -27.81 9.19
N ILE A 57 -12.93 -26.69 8.62
CA ILE A 57 -11.56 -26.49 8.14
C ILE A 57 -10.87 -25.55 9.12
N LEU A 58 -9.68 -25.93 9.57
CA LEU A 58 -8.89 -25.14 10.50
C LEU A 58 -7.92 -24.27 9.71
N GLU A 59 -7.89 -22.97 9.99
CA GLU A 59 -7.02 -22.03 9.27
C GLU A 59 -5.88 -21.57 10.16
N PHE A 60 -4.66 -21.70 9.65
CA PHE A 60 -3.43 -21.35 10.36
C PHE A 60 -2.60 -20.40 9.50
N ASP A 61 -2.46 -19.15 9.96
CA ASP A 61 -1.74 -18.11 9.23
C ASP A 61 -0.37 -17.84 9.88
N LEU A 62 0.69 -17.87 9.07
CA LEU A 62 2.05 -17.57 9.50
C LEU A 62 2.42 -16.09 9.39
N THR A 63 1.61 -15.26 8.74
CA THR A 63 1.90 -13.83 8.57
C THR A 63 1.91 -13.09 9.91
N GLY A 64 2.89 -12.20 10.13
CA GLY A 64 2.94 -11.31 11.30
C GLY A 64 3.42 -11.92 12.64
N HIS A 65 4.16 -13.03 12.62
CA HIS A 65 4.67 -13.67 13.84
C HIS A 65 6.20 -13.57 13.94
N ASP A 66 6.71 -13.28 15.14
CA ASP A 66 8.14 -13.13 15.44
C ASP A 66 8.95 -14.43 15.20
N ASP A 67 10.20 -14.25 14.74
CA ASP A 67 11.14 -15.27 14.22
C ASP A 67 11.71 -16.26 15.27
N GLU A 68 11.15 -16.34 16.48
CA GLU A 68 11.82 -17.04 17.61
C GLU A 68 11.35 -18.48 17.87
N GLU A 69 10.20 -18.92 17.35
CA GLU A 69 9.65 -20.26 17.64
C GLU A 69 9.43 -21.13 16.39
N TYR A 70 9.79 -22.42 16.46
CA TYR A 70 9.67 -23.36 15.34
C TYR A 70 8.21 -23.57 14.90
N ILE A 71 7.98 -23.55 13.58
CA ILE A 71 6.64 -23.65 12.96
C ILE A 71 5.92 -24.95 13.34
N ASP A 72 6.66 -26.06 13.42
CA ASP A 72 6.11 -27.37 13.73
C ASP A 72 5.56 -27.43 15.17
N HIS A 73 6.31 -26.90 16.14
CA HIS A 73 5.89 -26.79 17.53
C HIS A 73 4.63 -25.92 17.67
N ARG A 74 4.62 -24.75 17.03
CA ARG A 74 3.49 -23.83 17.03
C ARG A 74 2.23 -24.48 16.45
N LEU A 75 2.37 -25.09 15.28
CA LEU A 75 1.26 -25.72 14.59
C LEU A 75 0.69 -26.90 15.39
N LEU A 76 1.55 -27.74 15.98
CA LEU A 76 1.11 -28.86 16.81
C LEU A 76 0.42 -28.40 18.10
N THR A 77 0.99 -27.41 18.79
CA THR A 77 0.42 -26.85 20.02
C THR A 77 -0.94 -26.21 19.74
N TRP A 78 -1.03 -25.42 18.67
CA TRP A 78 -2.28 -24.81 18.23
C TRP A 78 -3.33 -25.84 17.78
N ALA A 79 -2.92 -26.93 17.14
CA ALA A 79 -3.85 -27.96 16.66
C ALA A 79 -4.34 -28.91 17.76
N ALA A 80 -3.69 -28.93 18.93
CA ALA A 80 -3.97 -29.87 20.01
C ALA A 80 -5.36 -29.69 20.64
N ASP A 81 -5.90 -28.47 20.66
CA ASP A 81 -7.22 -28.15 21.19
C ASP A 81 -8.33 -28.13 20.10
N LYS A 82 -7.99 -28.45 18.84
CA LYS A 82 -8.90 -28.37 17.69
C LYS A 82 -9.58 -29.70 17.37
N PRO A 83 -10.79 -29.69 16.75
CA PRO A 83 -11.51 -30.90 16.36
C PRO A 83 -10.63 -31.92 15.62
N ALA A 84 -10.67 -33.18 16.07
CA ALA A 84 -9.87 -34.25 15.49
C ALA A 84 -10.29 -34.54 14.04
N GLY A 85 -9.30 -34.75 13.16
CA GLY A 85 -9.54 -35.07 11.74
C GLY A 85 -9.93 -33.88 10.85
N ALA A 86 -10.21 -32.71 11.40
CA ALA A 86 -10.41 -31.49 10.63
C ALA A 86 -9.10 -31.09 9.91
N PRO A 87 -9.11 -30.88 8.58
CA PRO A 87 -7.91 -30.50 7.84
C PRO A 87 -7.45 -29.10 8.26
N VAL A 88 -6.14 -28.88 8.17
CA VAL A 88 -5.52 -27.58 8.41
C VAL A 88 -5.14 -26.95 7.08
N PHE A 89 -5.60 -25.73 6.84
CA PHE A 89 -5.17 -24.87 5.75
C PHE A 89 -4.13 -23.90 6.30
N LEU A 90 -2.91 -24.01 5.79
CA LEU A 90 -1.78 -23.19 6.20
C LEU A 90 -1.51 -22.12 5.13
N TYR A 91 -1.38 -20.88 5.58
CA TYR A 91 -1.10 -19.71 4.74
C TYR A 91 0.16 -18.98 5.20
N GLY A 92 0.71 -18.13 4.33
CA GLY A 92 1.80 -17.21 4.68
C GLY A 92 3.19 -17.85 4.70
N LEU A 93 3.33 -19.12 4.31
CA LEU A 93 4.65 -19.76 4.24
C LEU A 93 5.57 -19.06 3.23
N GLU A 94 5.00 -18.49 2.16
CA GLU A 94 5.73 -17.74 1.14
C GLU A 94 6.47 -16.50 1.66
N THR A 95 6.08 -15.97 2.82
CA THR A 95 6.77 -14.82 3.45
C THR A 95 8.06 -15.22 4.15
N LEU A 96 8.24 -16.51 4.41
CA LEU A 96 9.40 -17.08 5.10
C LEU A 96 10.42 -17.69 4.13
N LEU A 97 10.13 -17.67 2.82
CA LEU A 97 11.02 -18.20 1.79
C LEU A 97 11.95 -17.09 1.25
N PRO A 98 13.24 -17.37 1.01
CA PRO A 98 14.21 -16.36 0.59
C PRO A 98 13.89 -15.78 -0.80
N THR A 99 13.98 -14.46 -0.94
CA THR A 99 13.95 -13.82 -2.27
C THR A 99 15.31 -13.93 -2.96
N ARG A 100 15.37 -13.71 -4.28
CA ARG A 100 16.55 -13.99 -5.12
C ARG A 100 17.80 -13.13 -4.81
N ASP A 101 17.67 -12.08 -3.99
CA ASP A 101 18.68 -11.01 -3.81
C ASP A 101 19.14 -10.76 -2.37
N GLU A 102 18.80 -11.62 -1.39
CA GLU A 102 19.20 -11.40 0.00
C GLU A 102 20.14 -12.50 0.52
N ASP A 103 21.45 -12.21 0.49
CA ASP A 103 22.49 -12.98 1.19
C ASP A 103 22.55 -12.67 2.71
N ARG A 104 21.67 -11.82 3.25
CA ARG A 104 21.75 -11.32 4.64
C ARG A 104 20.58 -11.62 5.58
N GLN A 105 19.69 -12.53 5.20
CA GLN A 105 18.84 -13.26 6.16
C GLN A 105 19.01 -14.77 5.96
N PHE A 106 20.24 -15.24 6.12
CA PHE A 106 20.54 -16.67 6.19
C PHE A 106 19.99 -17.26 7.50
N ARG A 107 18.69 -17.59 7.49
CA ARG A 107 18.00 -18.59 8.34
C ARG A 107 17.09 -19.46 7.46
N THR A 108 17.66 -19.88 6.35
CA THR A 108 16.97 -20.28 5.13
C THR A 108 16.48 -21.72 5.22
N ILE A 109 15.18 -21.98 5.44
CA ILE A 109 14.47 -23.27 5.21
C ILE A 109 14.95 -24.49 6.04
N GLN A 110 16.25 -24.71 6.19
CA GLN A 110 16.89 -25.72 7.04
C GLN A 110 16.62 -25.45 8.52
N GLU A 111 16.52 -24.18 8.94
CA GLU A 111 16.19 -23.81 10.32
C GLU A 111 14.71 -24.00 10.67
N ILE A 112 13.83 -24.04 9.68
CA ILE A 112 12.41 -24.36 9.89
C ILE A 112 12.24 -25.84 10.29
N ASN A 113 13.30 -26.64 10.22
CA ASN A 113 13.40 -27.99 10.78
C ASN A 113 12.22 -28.87 10.36
N TRP A 114 11.86 -28.80 9.07
CA TRP A 114 10.81 -29.63 8.48
C TRP A 114 11.13 -31.09 8.76
N ARG A 115 10.34 -31.73 9.62
CA ARG A 115 10.54 -33.12 10.07
C ARG A 115 9.25 -33.90 9.91
N ARG A 116 9.26 -34.92 9.05
CA ARG A 116 8.04 -35.66 8.65
C ARG A 116 7.38 -36.28 9.86
N ASN A 117 8.18 -36.84 10.75
CA ASN A 117 7.76 -37.48 11.99
C ASN A 117 7.15 -36.49 13.00
N VAL A 118 7.45 -35.18 12.89
CA VAL A 118 6.83 -34.14 13.73
C VAL A 118 5.49 -33.74 13.15
N TYR A 119 5.44 -33.33 11.87
CA TYR A 119 4.18 -32.96 11.22
C TYR A 119 3.18 -34.13 11.13
N SER A 120 3.65 -35.38 11.02
CA SER A 120 2.75 -36.54 11.05
C SER A 120 1.96 -36.69 12.35
N GLN A 121 2.42 -36.09 13.45
CA GLN A 121 1.72 -36.10 14.75
C GLN A 121 0.43 -35.27 14.71
N LEU A 122 0.27 -34.38 13.72
CA LEU A 122 -0.99 -33.66 13.49
C LEU A 122 -2.17 -34.62 13.29
N GLY A 123 -1.91 -35.81 12.73
CA GLY A 123 -2.92 -36.86 12.53
C GLY A 123 -4.08 -36.47 11.61
N ARG A 124 -3.91 -35.39 10.82
CA ARG A 124 -4.91 -34.77 9.95
C ARG A 124 -4.24 -34.26 8.67
N ASN A 125 -5.03 -33.96 7.65
CA ASN A 125 -4.52 -33.37 6.41
C ASN A 125 -4.00 -31.96 6.67
N LEU A 126 -2.81 -31.66 6.15
CA LEU A 126 -2.20 -30.34 6.11
C LEU A 126 -2.16 -29.88 4.65
N VAL A 127 -2.85 -28.78 4.36
CA VAL A 127 -2.94 -28.16 3.03
C VAL A 127 -2.20 -26.83 3.08
N ILE A 128 -1.08 -26.75 2.38
CA ILE A 128 -0.24 -25.54 2.34
C ILE A 128 -0.56 -24.77 1.06
N TRP A 129 -1.05 -23.54 1.22
CA TRP A 129 -1.39 -22.65 0.12
C TRP A 129 -0.20 -21.79 -0.26
N LEU A 130 0.24 -21.87 -1.51
CA LEU A 130 1.42 -21.16 -2.01
C LEU A 130 1.17 -20.56 -3.39
N PRO A 131 1.78 -19.42 -3.73
CA PRO A 131 1.96 -19.03 -5.11
C PRO A 131 3.03 -19.92 -5.79
N GLU A 132 2.98 -20.00 -7.11
CA GLU A 132 3.83 -20.86 -7.95
C GLU A 132 5.33 -20.63 -7.72
N TYR A 133 5.75 -19.37 -7.58
CA TYR A 133 7.16 -19.06 -7.30
C TYR A 133 7.62 -19.65 -5.96
N ALA A 134 6.76 -19.62 -4.94
CA ALA A 134 7.08 -20.09 -3.60
C ALA A 134 7.13 -21.62 -3.59
N LEU A 135 6.21 -22.27 -4.30
CA LEU A 135 6.23 -23.72 -4.50
C LEU A 135 7.50 -24.17 -5.24
N THR A 136 7.88 -23.46 -6.31
CA THR A 136 9.11 -23.73 -7.07
C THR A 136 10.36 -23.55 -6.20
N LEU A 137 10.36 -22.51 -5.37
CA LEU A 137 11.46 -22.24 -4.44
C LEU A 137 11.56 -23.31 -3.35
N LEU A 138 10.42 -23.73 -2.79
CA LEU A 138 10.33 -24.81 -1.81
C LEU A 138 10.85 -26.12 -2.40
N ALA A 139 10.39 -26.51 -3.59
CA ALA A 139 10.86 -27.72 -4.27
C ALA A 139 12.39 -27.71 -4.49
N ARG A 140 12.96 -26.54 -4.78
CA ARG A 140 14.39 -26.39 -5.05
C ARG A 140 15.26 -26.31 -3.79
N LYS A 141 14.79 -25.62 -2.75
CA LYS A 141 15.59 -25.29 -1.55
C LYS A 141 15.26 -26.18 -0.34
N ALA A 142 14.11 -26.85 -0.36
CA ALA A 142 13.60 -27.75 0.66
C ALA A 142 13.16 -29.09 0.04
N SER A 143 13.94 -29.63 -0.91
CA SER A 143 13.55 -30.83 -1.69
C SER A 143 13.09 -31.98 -0.80
N ASP A 144 13.80 -32.24 0.29
CA ASP A 144 13.46 -33.34 1.22
C ASP A 144 12.08 -33.17 1.85
N PHE A 145 11.69 -31.94 2.20
CA PHE A 145 10.35 -31.65 2.72
C PHE A 145 9.29 -31.71 1.61
N TYR A 146 9.61 -31.14 0.46
CA TYR A 146 8.74 -31.15 -0.70
C TYR A 146 8.39 -32.59 -1.11
N ASP A 147 9.36 -33.51 -1.09
CA ASP A 147 9.20 -34.92 -1.43
C ASP A 147 8.21 -35.68 -0.52
N TRP A 148 7.78 -35.11 0.62
CA TRP A 148 6.77 -35.72 1.49
C TRP A 148 5.34 -35.44 1.05
N HIS A 149 5.15 -34.57 0.04
CA HIS A 149 3.83 -34.23 -0.41
C HIS A 149 3.10 -35.45 -0.96
N SER A 150 1.81 -35.51 -0.66
CA SER A 150 0.89 -36.50 -1.19
C SER A 150 0.37 -36.08 -2.57
N ALA A 151 0.11 -34.79 -2.78
CA ALA A 151 -0.24 -34.22 -4.08
C ALA A 151 -0.05 -32.70 -4.12
N VAL A 152 0.08 -32.18 -5.34
CA VAL A 152 0.00 -30.76 -5.68
C VAL A 152 -1.29 -30.53 -6.46
N PHE A 153 -2.03 -29.48 -6.11
CA PHE A 153 -3.25 -29.03 -6.79
C PHE A 153 -3.02 -27.64 -7.35
N GLU A 154 -3.31 -27.43 -8.62
CA GLU A 154 -3.13 -26.14 -9.28
C GLU A 154 -4.49 -25.49 -9.55
N PHE A 155 -4.66 -24.28 -9.03
CA PHE A 155 -5.84 -23.46 -9.26
C PHE A 155 -5.42 -22.19 -9.99
N PRO A 156 -5.24 -22.27 -11.32
CA PRO A 156 -5.09 -21.06 -12.12
C PRO A 156 -6.36 -20.22 -12.00
N VAL A 157 -6.19 -18.91 -11.97
CA VAL A 157 -7.33 -17.99 -12.06
C VAL A 157 -7.98 -18.21 -13.43
N PRO A 158 -9.30 -18.44 -13.51
CA PRO A 158 -9.98 -18.57 -14.80
C PRO A 158 -9.69 -17.35 -15.68
N GLU A 159 -9.40 -17.59 -16.97
CA GLU A 159 -8.96 -16.53 -17.89
C GLU A 159 -9.93 -15.34 -17.92
N ALA A 160 -11.24 -15.63 -17.88
CA ALA A 160 -12.30 -14.63 -17.86
C ALA A 160 -12.38 -13.82 -16.55
N GLU A 161 -11.78 -14.29 -15.46
CA GLU A 161 -11.85 -13.67 -14.13
C GLU A 161 -10.50 -13.12 -13.64
N LYS A 162 -9.41 -13.32 -14.41
CA LYS A 162 -8.07 -12.78 -14.11
C LYS A 162 -8.11 -11.29 -13.80
N SER A 163 -8.76 -10.52 -14.66
CA SER A 163 -8.99 -9.08 -14.47
C SER A 163 -9.63 -8.77 -13.11
N ARG A 164 -10.75 -9.44 -12.78
CA ARG A 164 -11.49 -9.23 -11.54
C ARG A 164 -10.64 -9.57 -10.31
N PHE A 165 -9.92 -10.69 -10.31
CA PHE A 165 -9.16 -11.12 -9.15
C PHE A 165 -7.84 -10.37 -8.96
N VAL A 166 -7.21 -9.94 -10.03
CA VAL A 166 -6.09 -9.00 -9.93
C VAL A 166 -6.61 -7.66 -9.45
N LYS A 167 -7.71 -7.14 -10.02
CA LYS A 167 -8.37 -5.94 -9.51
C LYS A 167 -8.77 -6.09 -8.06
N GLN A 168 -9.29 -7.22 -7.56
CA GLN A 168 -9.62 -7.42 -6.14
C GLN A 168 -8.39 -7.57 -5.23
N SER A 169 -7.33 -8.20 -5.74
CA SER A 169 -6.06 -8.30 -5.02
C SER A 169 -5.34 -6.96 -4.98
N MET A 170 -5.61 -6.08 -5.96
CA MET A 170 -5.20 -4.68 -6.00
C MET A 170 -6.16 -3.76 -5.27
N LEU A 171 -7.47 -3.97 -5.28
CA LEU A 171 -8.49 -3.19 -4.56
C LEU A 171 -8.27 -3.39 -3.06
N GLY A 172 -8.02 -4.61 -2.58
CA GLY A 172 -7.57 -4.79 -1.18
C GLY A 172 -6.21 -4.15 -0.84
N PHE A 173 -5.42 -3.73 -1.84
CA PHE A 173 -4.08 -3.14 -1.71
C PHE A 173 -4.01 -1.66 -2.15
N MET A 174 -5.03 -1.12 -2.80
CA MET A 174 -5.08 0.18 -3.51
C MET A 174 -6.47 0.84 -3.42
N ASP A 175 -7.50 0.17 -2.85
CA ASP A 175 -8.67 0.85 -2.28
C ASP A 175 -8.19 1.62 -1.07
N GLY A 176 -8.34 2.94 -1.13
CA GLY A 176 -7.99 3.83 -0.04
C GLY A 176 -6.62 4.45 -0.22
N GLU A 177 -6.61 5.52 -1.02
CA GLU A 177 -5.59 6.56 -1.07
C GLU A 177 -4.29 6.24 -1.79
N THR A 178 -3.71 7.30 -2.37
CA THR A 178 -2.32 7.46 -2.84
C THR A 178 -1.25 6.88 -1.89
N HIS A 179 -1.63 6.52 -0.67
CA HIS A 179 -0.80 6.13 0.46
C HIS A 179 -0.39 4.66 0.41
N ALA A 180 -1.12 3.76 -0.27
CA ALA A 180 -0.74 2.35 -0.28
C ALA A 180 0.61 2.11 -0.96
N ALA A 181 0.88 2.76 -2.09
CA ALA A 181 2.19 2.73 -2.73
C ALA A 181 3.28 3.36 -1.85
N ASN A 182 2.92 4.34 -1.02
CA ASN A 182 3.86 4.98 -0.09
C ASN A 182 4.26 4.08 1.08
N ARG A 183 3.47 3.03 1.38
CA ARG A 183 3.84 2.00 2.37
C ARG A 183 4.77 0.94 1.77
N MET A 184 4.89 0.84 0.45
CA MET A 184 5.64 -0.23 -0.19
C MET A 184 7.14 0.09 -0.32
N THR A 185 7.96 -0.92 -0.09
CA THR A 185 9.37 -0.92 -0.45
C THR A 185 9.54 -0.87 -1.97
N LEU A 186 10.71 -0.46 -2.44
CA LEU A 186 11.07 -0.53 -3.86
C LEU A 186 11.01 -1.96 -4.41
N ALA A 187 11.30 -2.98 -3.60
CA ALA A 187 11.22 -4.37 -4.01
C ALA A 187 9.77 -4.80 -4.27
N GLU A 188 8.85 -4.44 -3.38
CA GLU A 188 7.42 -4.68 -3.56
C GLU A 188 6.87 -3.93 -4.77
N LYS A 189 7.25 -2.65 -4.95
CA LYS A 189 6.88 -1.86 -6.13
C LYS A 189 7.35 -2.53 -7.42
N ARG A 190 8.59 -3.01 -7.47
CA ARG A 190 9.14 -3.75 -8.64
C ARG A 190 8.35 -5.01 -8.95
N ARG A 191 7.96 -5.78 -7.92
CA ARG A 191 7.14 -6.98 -8.09
C ARG A 191 5.79 -6.65 -8.71
N TRP A 192 5.10 -5.64 -8.21
CA TRP A 192 3.80 -5.22 -8.74
C TRP A 192 3.90 -4.62 -10.13
N ILE A 193 4.94 -3.83 -10.42
CA ILE A 193 5.22 -3.36 -11.78
C ILE A 193 5.38 -4.54 -12.74
N SER A 194 6.06 -5.63 -12.34
CA SER A 194 6.18 -6.83 -13.18
C SER A 194 4.84 -7.50 -13.44
N VAL A 195 3.98 -7.60 -12.42
CA VAL A 195 2.64 -8.19 -12.56
C VAL A 195 1.78 -7.34 -13.50
N LEU A 196 1.75 -6.02 -13.29
CA LEU A 196 0.97 -5.09 -14.09
C LEU A 196 1.39 -5.06 -15.56
N ASN A 197 2.70 -5.12 -15.85
CA ASN A 197 3.17 -5.21 -17.24
C ASN A 197 2.70 -6.50 -17.92
N GLY A 198 2.69 -7.64 -17.23
CA GLY A 198 2.17 -8.89 -17.79
C GLY A 198 0.69 -8.79 -18.16
N LEU A 199 -0.12 -8.16 -17.30
CA LEU A 199 -1.54 -7.93 -17.59
C LEU A 199 -1.73 -6.94 -18.74
N LEU A 200 -0.90 -5.91 -18.79
CA LEU A 200 -0.95 -4.89 -19.83
C LEU A 200 -0.71 -5.49 -21.23
N ASP A 201 0.14 -6.52 -21.34
CA ASP A 201 0.42 -7.23 -22.59
C ASP A 201 -0.76 -8.09 -23.06
N GLU A 202 -1.55 -8.63 -22.12
CA GLU A 202 -2.74 -9.46 -22.40
C GLU A 202 -4.02 -8.63 -22.61
N THR A 203 -4.02 -7.36 -22.20
CA THR A 203 -5.22 -6.51 -22.22
C THR A 203 -5.35 -5.73 -23.54
N PRO A 204 -6.55 -5.68 -24.17
CA PRO A 204 -6.77 -4.89 -25.38
C PRO A 204 -6.45 -3.39 -25.19
N LYS A 205 -5.60 -2.82 -26.04
CA LYS A 205 -5.03 -1.45 -25.86
C LYS A 205 -6.04 -0.30 -25.83
N ASP A 206 -7.24 -0.50 -26.38
CA ASP A 206 -8.29 0.52 -26.43
C ASP A 206 -9.39 0.26 -25.38
N SER A 207 -9.13 -0.59 -24.37
CA SER A 207 -10.10 -0.86 -23.30
C SER A 207 -9.89 0.06 -22.09
N GLU A 208 -10.98 0.30 -21.35
CA GLU A 208 -10.95 1.01 -20.06
C GLU A 208 -10.01 0.32 -19.06
N GLU A 209 -9.97 -1.01 -19.09
CA GLU A 209 -9.07 -1.81 -18.26
C GLU A 209 -7.59 -1.53 -18.58
N TYR A 210 -7.23 -1.43 -19.85
CA TYR A 210 -5.87 -1.10 -20.26
C TYR A 210 -5.46 0.27 -19.72
N ALA A 211 -6.37 1.25 -19.79
CA ALA A 211 -6.15 2.58 -19.24
C ALA A 211 -5.99 2.56 -17.70
N GLY A 212 -6.80 1.77 -17.00
CA GLY A 212 -6.69 1.56 -15.55
C GLY A 212 -5.33 0.97 -15.14
N LEU A 213 -4.87 -0.09 -15.83
CA LEU A 213 -3.56 -0.71 -15.57
C LEU A 213 -2.39 0.27 -15.81
N LEU A 214 -2.49 1.12 -16.84
CA LEU A 214 -1.52 2.19 -17.06
C LEU A 214 -1.53 3.20 -15.91
N ASN A 215 -2.71 3.56 -15.39
CA ASN A 215 -2.82 4.48 -14.25
C ASN A 215 -2.14 3.87 -13.00
N ASP A 216 -2.32 2.57 -12.76
CA ASP A 216 -1.69 1.85 -11.64
C ASP A 216 -0.17 1.77 -11.76
N LEU A 217 0.34 1.47 -12.96
CA LEU A 217 1.76 1.53 -13.27
C LEU A 217 2.32 2.93 -13.03
N GLY A 218 1.58 3.96 -13.47
CA GLY A 218 1.90 5.35 -13.24
C GLY A 218 2.05 5.67 -11.74
N ARG A 219 1.12 5.18 -10.91
CA ARG A 219 1.15 5.36 -9.45
C ARG A 219 2.39 4.73 -8.82
N LEU A 220 2.75 3.50 -9.22
CA LEU A 220 3.95 2.83 -8.70
C LEU A 220 5.25 3.50 -9.15
N HIS A 221 5.32 3.95 -10.41
CA HIS A 221 6.45 4.72 -10.90
C HIS A 221 6.58 6.06 -10.19
N HIS A 222 5.46 6.77 -9.99
CA HIS A 222 5.41 8.03 -9.24
C HIS A 222 5.96 7.84 -7.83
N ALA A 223 5.42 6.86 -7.09
CA ALA A 223 5.85 6.55 -5.74
C ALA A 223 7.29 6.01 -5.65
N SER A 224 7.91 5.61 -6.77
CA SER A 224 9.32 5.21 -6.85
C SER A 224 10.25 6.36 -7.23
N GLY A 225 9.73 7.59 -7.38
CA GLY A 225 10.49 8.75 -7.89
C GLY A 225 10.79 8.70 -9.39
N LYS A 226 10.19 7.74 -10.13
CA LYS A 226 10.40 7.55 -11.58
C LYS A 226 9.40 8.38 -12.37
N TYR A 227 9.54 9.69 -12.28
CA TYR A 227 8.57 10.66 -12.80
C TYR A 227 8.38 10.59 -14.32
N SER A 228 9.44 10.33 -15.09
CA SER A 228 9.35 10.21 -16.55
C SER A 228 8.53 9.01 -16.99
N GLU A 229 8.71 7.86 -16.35
CA GLU A 229 7.93 6.65 -16.58
C GLU A 229 6.50 6.83 -16.13
N ALA A 230 6.28 7.44 -14.96
CA ALA A 230 4.94 7.75 -14.45
C ALA A 230 4.15 8.63 -15.43
N LEU A 231 4.76 9.72 -15.88
CA LEU A 231 4.17 10.64 -16.86
C LEU A 231 3.81 9.92 -18.16
N ARG A 232 4.69 9.06 -18.67
CA ARG A 232 4.42 8.27 -19.88
C ARG A 232 3.22 7.34 -19.71
N MET A 233 3.06 6.70 -18.55
CA MET A 233 1.93 5.81 -18.30
C MET A 233 0.63 6.60 -18.17
N TYR A 234 0.63 7.69 -17.40
CA TYR A 234 -0.55 8.55 -17.24
C TYR A 234 -0.99 9.21 -18.56
N GLN A 235 -0.05 9.65 -19.41
CA GLN A 235 -0.38 10.21 -20.72
C GLN A 235 -1.07 9.19 -21.63
N LYS A 236 -0.59 7.95 -21.66
CA LYS A 236 -1.25 6.89 -22.43
C LYS A 236 -2.64 6.55 -21.86
N SER A 237 -2.75 6.50 -20.53
CA SER A 237 -4.02 6.26 -19.84
C SER A 237 -5.05 7.34 -20.20
N LEU A 238 -4.62 8.61 -20.13
CA LEU A 238 -5.39 9.79 -20.53
C LEU A 238 -5.87 9.69 -21.98
N GLU A 239 -4.99 9.34 -22.93
CA GLU A 239 -5.35 9.18 -24.34
C GLU A 239 -6.46 8.12 -24.56
N VAL A 240 -6.42 7.02 -23.80
CA VAL A 240 -7.42 5.95 -23.91
C VAL A 240 -8.74 6.37 -23.28
N PHE A 241 -8.72 6.93 -22.06
CA PHE A 241 -9.94 7.42 -21.41
C PHE A 241 -10.64 8.51 -22.23
N HIS A 242 -9.87 9.42 -22.82
CA HIS A 242 -10.40 10.43 -23.74
C HIS A 242 -11.12 9.82 -24.95
N LYS A 243 -10.51 8.82 -25.61
CA LYS A 243 -11.13 8.12 -26.75
C LYS A 243 -12.42 7.38 -26.37
N LEU A 244 -12.46 6.85 -25.15
CA LEU A 244 -13.61 6.15 -24.61
C LEU A 244 -14.69 7.09 -24.07
N ASN A 245 -14.42 8.41 -24.05
CA ASN A 245 -15.27 9.41 -23.43
C ASN A 245 -15.57 9.09 -21.95
N ASN A 246 -14.61 8.48 -21.26
CA ASN A 246 -14.66 8.26 -19.82
C ASN A 246 -14.06 9.49 -19.12
N GLN A 247 -14.94 10.47 -18.89
CA GLN A 247 -14.57 11.80 -18.40
C GLN A 247 -14.10 11.81 -16.94
N GLU A 248 -14.62 10.91 -16.10
CA GLU A 248 -14.21 10.79 -14.70
C GLU A 248 -12.75 10.35 -14.61
N ASP A 249 -12.40 9.23 -15.24
CA ASP A 249 -11.03 8.72 -15.24
C ASP A 249 -10.04 9.61 -16.04
N GLU A 250 -10.52 10.26 -17.10
CA GLU A 250 -9.75 11.31 -17.81
C GLU A 250 -9.34 12.43 -16.84
N SER A 251 -10.27 12.91 -16.02
CA SER A 251 -10.00 13.96 -15.03
C SER A 251 -9.01 13.49 -13.95
N MET A 252 -9.08 12.23 -13.54
CA MET A 252 -8.14 11.64 -12.57
C MET A 252 -6.73 11.49 -13.16
N ALA A 253 -6.61 11.07 -14.43
CA ALA A 253 -5.33 10.99 -15.11
C ALA A 253 -4.66 12.37 -15.24
N LEU A 254 -5.44 13.42 -15.56
CA LEU A 254 -4.95 14.81 -15.57
C LEU A 254 -4.43 15.23 -14.18
N ASN A 255 -5.15 14.91 -13.11
CA ASN A 255 -4.74 15.18 -11.73
C ASN A 255 -3.48 14.38 -11.31
N ASN A 256 -3.30 13.17 -11.83
CA ASN A 256 -2.08 12.40 -11.58
C ASN A 256 -0.87 13.00 -12.32
N ILE A 257 -1.07 13.49 -13.54
CA ILE A 257 -0.04 14.20 -14.32
C ILE A 257 0.37 15.49 -13.62
N SER A 258 -0.58 16.27 -13.09
CA SER A 258 -0.27 17.53 -12.39
C SER A 258 0.62 17.31 -11.17
N GLN A 259 0.38 16.23 -10.41
CA GLN A 259 1.23 15.88 -9.25
C GLN A 259 2.68 15.60 -9.66
N ILE A 260 2.92 15.00 -10.83
CA ILE A 260 4.29 14.82 -11.35
C ILE A 260 4.96 16.17 -11.62
N TYR A 261 4.27 17.07 -12.30
CA TYR A 261 4.79 18.41 -12.58
C TYR A 261 5.02 19.21 -11.29
N GLN A 262 4.11 19.10 -10.31
CA GLN A 262 4.28 19.70 -8.99
C GLN A 262 5.53 19.20 -8.29
N ALA A 263 5.77 17.88 -8.27
CA ALA A 263 6.95 17.27 -7.64
C ALA A 263 8.26 17.72 -8.32
N GLN A 264 8.21 17.97 -9.63
CA GLN A 264 9.32 18.53 -10.41
C GLN A 264 9.51 20.05 -10.21
N GLY A 265 8.55 20.75 -9.59
CA GLY A 265 8.55 22.19 -9.40
C GLY A 265 8.04 22.99 -10.61
N ASP A 266 7.45 22.33 -11.60
CA ASP A 266 6.82 22.95 -12.76
C ASP A 266 5.34 23.26 -12.47
N TYR A 267 5.14 24.32 -11.68
CA TYR A 267 3.83 24.70 -11.18
C TYR A 267 2.87 25.18 -12.27
N ASP A 268 3.38 25.77 -13.36
CA ASP A 268 2.56 26.26 -14.47
C ASP A 268 1.90 25.10 -15.23
N ASN A 269 2.67 24.05 -15.54
CA ASN A 269 2.08 22.86 -16.14
C ASN A 269 1.16 22.12 -15.16
N ALA A 270 1.54 22.02 -13.89
CA ALA A 270 0.68 21.40 -12.88
C ALA A 270 -0.71 22.08 -12.79
N LEU A 271 -0.74 23.42 -12.74
CA LEU A 271 -1.99 24.19 -12.75
C LEU A 271 -2.79 23.96 -14.03
N LYS A 272 -2.15 23.98 -15.21
CA LYS A 272 -2.83 23.75 -16.49
C LYS A 272 -3.58 22.40 -16.53
N TYR A 273 -2.95 21.33 -16.05
CA TYR A 273 -3.58 20.00 -16.00
C TYR A 273 -4.70 19.94 -14.95
N LEU A 274 -4.52 20.57 -13.77
CA LEU A 274 -5.57 20.65 -12.76
C LEU A 274 -6.77 21.47 -13.22
N GLU A 275 -6.56 22.60 -13.90
CA GLU A 275 -7.64 23.42 -14.45
C GLU A 275 -8.42 22.67 -15.52
N SER A 276 -7.73 21.90 -16.37
CA SER A 276 -8.38 21.02 -17.37
C SER A 276 -9.20 19.93 -16.69
N SER A 277 -8.67 19.30 -15.64
CA SER A 277 -9.39 18.32 -14.82
C SER A 277 -10.63 18.94 -14.18
N LEU A 278 -10.49 20.12 -13.58
CA LEU A 278 -11.55 20.85 -12.88
C LEU A 278 -12.73 21.20 -13.81
N VAL A 279 -12.45 21.58 -15.07
CA VAL A 279 -13.50 21.83 -16.07
C VAL A 279 -14.32 20.56 -16.31
N ILE A 280 -13.65 19.43 -16.56
CA ILE A 280 -14.33 18.15 -16.81
C ILE A 280 -15.17 17.73 -15.60
N LEU A 281 -14.60 17.81 -14.39
CA LEU A 281 -15.25 17.45 -13.13
C LEU A 281 -16.54 18.26 -12.89
N ARG A 282 -16.49 19.56 -13.19
CA ARG A 282 -17.66 20.45 -13.10
C ARG A 282 -18.71 20.11 -14.15
N ASP A 283 -18.30 19.82 -15.37
CA ASP A 283 -19.21 19.50 -16.48
C ASP A 283 -19.99 18.21 -16.21
N ILE A 284 -19.34 17.18 -15.65
CA ILE A 284 -19.98 15.91 -15.29
C ILE A 284 -20.65 15.93 -13.90
N GLY A 285 -20.41 16.98 -13.11
CA GLY A 285 -20.96 17.12 -11.76
C GLY A 285 -20.32 16.18 -10.73
N PHE A 286 -19.09 15.72 -10.95
CA PHE A 286 -18.37 14.84 -10.02
C PHE A 286 -17.72 15.65 -8.89
N ARG A 287 -18.47 15.84 -7.80
CA ARG A 287 -18.16 16.80 -6.73
C ARG A 287 -16.99 16.38 -5.84
N ASP A 288 -16.84 15.09 -5.55
CA ASP A 288 -15.67 14.58 -4.83
C ASP A 288 -14.36 14.94 -5.55
N GLY A 289 -14.29 14.63 -6.85
CA GLY A 289 -13.15 15.00 -7.68
C GLY A 289 -12.93 16.51 -7.77
N GLU A 290 -14.00 17.30 -7.89
CA GLU A 290 -13.94 18.77 -7.88
C GLU A 290 -13.24 19.30 -6.62
N SER A 291 -13.65 18.85 -5.44
CA SER A 291 -13.01 19.24 -4.17
C SER A 291 -11.51 18.90 -4.14
N ILE A 292 -11.14 17.70 -4.61
CA ILE A 292 -9.73 17.25 -4.62
C ILE A 292 -8.89 18.14 -5.55
N ALA A 293 -9.39 18.44 -6.75
CA ALA A 293 -8.70 19.29 -7.72
C ALA A 293 -8.49 20.71 -7.16
N LEU A 294 -9.51 21.30 -6.52
CA LEU A 294 -9.43 22.61 -5.87
C LEU A 294 -8.38 22.62 -4.74
N GLY A 295 -8.33 21.57 -3.93
CA GLY A 295 -7.31 21.40 -2.89
C GLY A 295 -5.88 21.36 -3.46
N ASN A 296 -5.68 20.63 -4.56
CA ASN A 296 -4.38 20.55 -5.24
C ASN A 296 -3.97 21.88 -5.89
N ILE A 297 -4.92 22.61 -6.48
CA ILE A 297 -4.67 23.97 -7.00
C ILE A 297 -4.26 24.91 -5.87
N SER A 298 -4.99 24.86 -4.74
CA SER A 298 -4.66 25.66 -3.56
C SER A 298 -3.26 25.39 -3.04
N HIS A 299 -2.87 24.11 -3.00
CA HIS A 299 -1.55 23.70 -2.55
C HIS A 299 -0.43 24.34 -3.39
N ILE A 300 -0.60 24.42 -4.71
CA ILE A 300 0.36 25.08 -5.60
C ILE A 300 0.42 26.59 -5.33
N TYR A 301 -0.73 27.27 -5.25
CA TYR A 301 -0.75 28.70 -4.96
C TYR A 301 -0.15 29.04 -3.59
N ARG A 302 -0.35 28.19 -2.58
CA ARG A 302 0.30 28.32 -1.27
C ARG A 302 1.83 28.25 -1.38
N ILE A 303 2.38 27.30 -2.15
CA ILE A 303 3.83 27.20 -2.38
C ILE A 303 4.36 28.44 -3.10
N GLN A 304 3.59 29.00 -4.04
CA GLN A 304 3.94 30.23 -4.75
C GLN A 304 3.77 31.50 -3.90
N GLY A 305 3.17 31.41 -2.70
CA GLY A 305 2.92 32.53 -1.79
C GLY A 305 1.66 33.34 -2.11
N ASP A 306 0.84 32.91 -3.09
CA ASP A 306 -0.46 33.52 -3.40
C ASP A 306 -1.53 32.94 -2.45
N TYR A 307 -1.44 33.35 -1.18
CA TYR A 307 -2.28 32.84 -0.10
C TYR A 307 -3.76 33.20 -0.28
N GLU A 308 -4.07 34.30 -0.96
CA GLU A 308 -5.46 34.73 -1.22
C GLU A 308 -6.15 33.74 -2.17
N LYS A 309 -5.52 33.40 -3.30
CA LYS A 309 -6.06 32.37 -4.19
C LYS A 309 -6.11 31.01 -3.52
N ALA A 310 -5.06 30.64 -2.78
CA ALA A 310 -5.03 29.36 -2.07
C ALA A 310 -6.22 29.21 -1.10
N LEU A 311 -6.54 30.26 -0.32
CA LEU A 311 -7.71 30.25 0.56
C LEU A 311 -9.02 30.16 -0.23
N SER A 312 -9.18 30.96 -1.29
CA SER A 312 -10.40 30.93 -2.12
C SER A 312 -10.71 29.53 -2.66
N TYR A 313 -9.69 28.81 -3.16
CA TYR A 313 -9.88 27.45 -3.66
C TYR A 313 -10.22 26.44 -2.54
N LEU A 314 -9.65 26.59 -1.35
CA LEU A 314 -9.99 25.74 -0.20
C LEU A 314 -11.37 26.04 0.37
N GLU A 315 -11.82 27.29 0.34
CA GLU A 315 -13.17 27.68 0.71
C GLU A 315 -14.21 27.06 -0.23
N ASP A 316 -13.97 27.10 -1.54
CA ASP A 316 -14.82 26.40 -2.53
C ASP A 316 -14.86 24.89 -2.26
N ALA A 317 -13.70 24.27 -2.01
CA ALA A 317 -13.60 22.85 -1.69
C ALA A 317 -14.32 22.50 -0.36
N LEU A 318 -14.24 23.37 0.65
CA LEU A 318 -14.98 23.20 1.91
C LEU A 318 -16.49 23.23 1.71
N VAL A 319 -16.99 24.17 0.89
CA VAL A 319 -18.42 24.25 0.57
C VAL A 319 -18.91 22.96 -0.09
N ILE A 320 -18.11 22.40 -1.00
CA ILE A 320 -18.42 21.14 -1.67
C ILE A 320 -18.45 19.98 -0.66
N ASN A 321 -17.38 19.81 0.12
CA ASN A 321 -17.30 18.73 1.12
C ASN A 321 -18.45 18.82 2.13
N HIS A 322 -18.79 20.04 2.56
CA HIS A 322 -19.92 20.27 3.46
C HIS A 322 -21.25 19.87 2.84
N ALA A 323 -21.51 20.26 1.60
CA ALA A 323 -22.74 19.92 0.90
C ALA A 323 -22.91 18.40 0.69
N MET A 324 -21.81 17.67 0.58
CA MET A 324 -21.79 16.21 0.45
C MET A 324 -21.77 15.46 1.79
N GLY A 325 -21.55 16.15 2.91
CA GLY A 325 -21.28 15.51 4.20
C GLY A 325 -19.94 14.77 4.26
N ASN A 326 -18.99 15.11 3.38
CA ASN A 326 -17.63 14.58 3.39
C ASN A 326 -16.80 15.22 4.52
N ARG A 327 -17.06 14.78 5.75
CA ARG A 327 -16.38 15.25 6.96
C ARG A 327 -14.87 15.06 6.88
N GLU A 328 -14.40 13.95 6.32
CA GLU A 328 -12.97 13.72 6.13
C GLU A 328 -12.31 14.79 5.25
N GLY A 329 -12.93 15.11 4.12
CA GLY A 329 -12.49 16.20 3.23
C GLY A 329 -12.50 17.57 3.90
N GLU A 330 -13.49 17.85 4.76
CA GLU A 330 -13.52 19.08 5.58
C GLU A 330 -12.27 19.18 6.48
N GLY A 331 -11.90 18.09 7.16
CA GLY A 331 -10.71 18.04 8.02
C GLY A 331 -9.42 18.29 7.24
N THR A 332 -9.26 17.66 6.07
CA THR A 332 -8.11 17.86 5.18
C THR A 332 -7.99 19.30 4.69
N ASN A 333 -9.11 19.92 4.32
CA ASN A 333 -9.11 21.32 3.87
C ASN A 333 -8.76 22.28 5.02
N LEU A 334 -9.31 22.05 6.23
CA LEU A 334 -8.98 22.85 7.42
C LEU A 334 -7.49 22.75 7.78
N ASN A 335 -6.89 21.57 7.65
CA ASN A 335 -5.44 21.38 7.80
C ASN A 335 -4.62 22.16 6.76
N SER A 336 -5.13 22.31 5.55
CA SER A 336 -4.46 23.09 4.51
C SER A 336 -4.61 24.60 4.75
N ILE A 337 -5.79 25.03 5.20
CA ILE A 337 -6.07 26.43 5.59
C ILE A 337 -5.21 26.84 6.79
N SER A 338 -5.01 25.96 7.77
CA SER A 338 -4.19 26.27 8.95
C SER A 338 -2.74 26.58 8.58
N GLN A 339 -2.17 25.85 7.61
CA GLN A 339 -0.83 26.11 7.09
C GLN A 339 -0.74 27.48 6.41
N ILE A 340 -1.78 27.89 5.67
CA ILE A 340 -1.82 29.22 5.05
C ILE A 340 -1.91 30.31 6.12
N TYR A 341 -2.81 30.17 7.10
CA TYR A 341 -2.91 31.14 8.19
C TYR A 341 -1.65 31.21 9.04
N SER A 342 -0.96 30.08 9.27
CA SER A 342 0.34 30.06 9.95
C SER A 342 1.38 30.86 9.16
N ALA A 343 1.49 30.61 7.85
CA ALA A 343 2.42 31.32 6.96
C ALA A 343 2.15 32.84 6.87
N GLN A 344 0.90 33.25 7.03
CA GLN A 344 0.50 34.67 7.10
C GLN A 344 0.64 35.29 8.51
N GLY A 345 0.96 34.49 9.54
CA GLY A 345 1.09 34.94 10.93
C GLY A 345 -0.24 35.05 11.70
N TYR A 346 -1.36 34.60 11.14
CA TYR A 346 -2.67 34.59 11.80
C TYR A 346 -2.81 33.40 12.76
N ARG A 347 -2.08 33.46 13.89
CA ARG A 347 -1.92 32.35 14.85
C ARG A 347 -3.25 31.76 15.36
N ASP A 348 -4.17 32.61 15.81
CA ASP A 348 -5.43 32.15 16.39
C ASP A 348 -6.31 31.43 15.35
N LYS A 349 -6.29 31.90 14.10
CA LYS A 349 -7.02 31.26 13.00
C LYS A 349 -6.41 29.92 12.63
N ALA A 350 -5.07 29.86 12.54
CA ALA A 350 -4.37 28.62 12.25
C ALA A 350 -4.64 27.54 13.31
N LEU A 351 -4.56 27.93 14.59
CA LEU A 351 -4.84 27.03 15.72
C LEU A 351 -6.28 26.52 15.70
N ASN A 352 -7.26 27.40 15.49
CA ASN A 352 -8.67 27.01 15.40
C ASN A 352 -8.92 26.00 14.26
N CYS A 353 -8.30 26.23 13.09
CA CYS A 353 -8.38 25.30 11.98
C CYS A 353 -7.77 23.92 12.32
N LEU A 354 -6.61 23.87 12.99
CA LEU A 354 -5.99 22.62 13.43
C LEU A 354 -6.86 21.88 14.46
N GLU A 355 -7.43 22.58 15.44
CA GLU A 355 -8.31 22.00 16.47
C GLU A 355 -9.58 21.40 15.85
N ASN A 356 -10.18 22.10 14.90
CA ASN A 356 -11.35 21.61 14.17
C ASN A 356 -11.00 20.40 13.30
N ALA A 357 -9.89 20.45 12.55
CA ALA A 357 -9.43 19.33 11.73
C ALA A 357 -9.16 18.09 12.59
N LEU A 358 -8.49 18.25 13.75
CA LEU A 358 -8.19 17.14 14.65
C LEU A 358 -9.46 16.51 15.22
N THR A 359 -10.42 17.33 15.63
CA THR A 359 -11.73 16.88 16.09
C THR A 359 -12.43 16.06 15.02
N ILE A 360 -12.48 16.56 13.79
CA ILE A 360 -13.09 15.90 12.64
C ILE A 360 -12.45 14.54 12.36
N HIS A 361 -11.12 14.48 12.22
CA HIS A 361 -10.42 13.24 11.91
C HIS A 361 -10.63 12.17 13.00
N ARG A 362 -10.69 12.58 14.27
CA ARG A 362 -11.03 11.68 15.39
C ARG A 362 -12.47 11.19 15.36
N GLU A 363 -13.42 12.06 15.04
CA GLU A 363 -14.85 11.71 14.95
C GLU A 363 -15.12 10.68 13.85
N VAL A 364 -14.48 10.84 12.69
CA VAL A 364 -14.65 9.93 11.54
C VAL A 364 -13.71 8.72 11.59
N GLY A 365 -12.79 8.67 12.55
CA GLY A 365 -11.80 7.60 12.68
C GLY A 365 -10.70 7.63 11.61
N ASN A 366 -10.50 8.74 10.91
CA ASN A 366 -9.39 8.88 9.97
C ASN A 366 -8.08 9.09 10.75
N ARG A 367 -7.37 7.97 10.97
CA ARG A 367 -6.13 7.96 11.73
C ARG A 367 -4.95 8.59 10.99
N ILE A 368 -4.91 8.50 9.66
CA ILE A 368 -3.85 9.13 8.84
C ILE A 368 -3.97 10.66 8.93
N GLY A 369 -5.19 11.18 8.74
CA GLY A 369 -5.50 12.61 8.87
C GLY A 369 -5.23 13.14 10.29
N GLU A 370 -5.54 12.36 11.33
CA GLU A 370 -5.14 12.70 12.70
C GLU A 370 -3.62 12.83 12.84
N GLY A 371 -2.86 11.84 12.35
CA GLY A 371 -1.39 11.88 12.36
C GLY A 371 -0.83 13.11 11.66
N ALA A 372 -1.35 13.43 10.46
CA ALA A 372 -0.97 14.62 9.70
C ALA A 372 -1.31 15.93 10.44
N THR A 373 -2.48 16.01 11.07
CA THR A 373 -2.90 17.17 11.87
C THR A 373 -1.97 17.38 13.06
N LEU A 374 -1.61 16.31 13.78
CA LEU A 374 -0.68 16.37 14.91
C LEU A 374 0.73 16.81 14.48
N ASN A 375 1.20 16.36 13.32
CA ASN A 375 2.46 16.86 12.76
C ASN A 375 2.38 18.37 12.41
N ASN A 376 1.22 18.85 11.93
CA ASN A 376 1.01 20.27 11.69
C ASN A 376 0.93 21.09 12.98
N PHE A 377 0.33 20.56 14.05
CA PHE A 377 0.42 21.15 15.39
C PHE A 377 1.87 21.26 15.87
N SER A 378 2.66 20.22 15.65
CA SER A 378 4.09 20.23 15.98
C SER A 378 4.81 21.38 15.29
N ASN A 379 4.67 21.49 13.96
CA ASN A 379 5.27 22.59 13.18
C ASN A 379 4.78 23.96 13.67
N PHE A 380 3.47 24.10 13.95
CA PHE A 380 2.89 25.36 14.45
C PHE A 380 3.51 25.82 15.78
N TYR A 381 3.79 24.90 16.69
CA TYR A 381 4.45 25.22 17.97
C TYR A 381 5.95 25.40 17.83
N TYR A 382 6.60 24.65 16.94
CA TYR A 382 8.02 24.80 16.63
C TYR A 382 8.32 26.18 16.04
N ASP A 383 7.49 26.66 15.10
CA ASP A 383 7.59 28.01 14.52
C ASP A 383 7.43 29.14 15.56
N GLN A 384 6.86 28.82 16.73
CA GLN A 384 6.72 29.75 17.86
C GLN A 384 7.85 29.62 18.90
N GLY A 385 8.81 28.71 18.67
CA GLY A 385 9.89 28.41 19.62
C GLY A 385 9.42 27.63 20.85
N ASN A 386 8.29 26.91 20.76
CA ASN A 386 7.80 26.04 21.82
C ASN A 386 8.10 24.57 21.51
N ASP A 387 9.38 24.22 21.62
CA ASP A 387 9.91 22.91 21.27
C ASP A 387 9.27 21.77 22.08
N ASP A 388 8.98 22.00 23.37
CA ASP A 388 8.38 21.00 24.24
C ASP A 388 6.96 20.62 23.78
N LYS A 389 6.12 21.60 23.44
CA LYS A 389 4.79 21.32 22.87
C LYS A 389 4.90 20.73 21.48
N ALA A 390 5.85 21.22 20.67
CA ALA A 390 6.06 20.69 19.34
C ALA A 390 6.39 19.19 19.39
N LEU A 391 7.25 18.78 20.32
CA LEU A 391 7.65 17.39 20.50
C LEU A 391 6.49 16.51 20.97
N ASP A 392 5.66 16.95 21.93
CA ASP A 392 4.49 16.18 22.40
C ASP A 392 3.53 15.83 21.26
N TYR A 393 3.21 16.80 20.39
CA TYR A 393 2.36 16.55 19.23
C TYR A 393 3.05 15.65 18.20
N LEU A 394 4.36 15.83 18.01
CA LEU A 394 5.12 15.04 17.05
C LEU A 394 5.24 13.57 17.46
N GLU A 395 5.44 13.29 18.75
CA GLU A 395 5.48 11.92 19.28
C GLU A 395 4.14 11.20 19.10
N GLN A 396 3.02 11.90 19.25
CA GLN A 396 1.69 11.36 18.96
C GLN A 396 1.53 11.04 17.47
N SER A 397 1.98 11.94 16.59
CA SER A 397 2.00 11.73 15.14
C SER A 397 2.88 10.54 14.74
N LEU A 398 4.07 10.43 15.32
CA LEU A 398 5.04 9.37 15.09
C LEU A 398 4.48 8.00 15.45
N ARG A 399 3.80 7.90 16.61
CA ARG A 399 3.13 6.66 17.03
C ARG A 399 2.07 6.23 16.02
N ILE A 400 1.21 7.16 15.59
CA ILE A 400 0.18 6.88 14.60
C ILE A 400 0.77 6.42 13.27
N ALA A 401 1.80 7.11 12.76
CA ALA A 401 2.43 6.74 11.49
C ALA A 401 3.05 5.34 11.55
N ARG A 402 3.65 4.96 12.68
CA ARG A 402 4.17 3.60 12.91
C ARG A 402 3.06 2.56 12.96
N ASP A 403 1.99 2.81 13.72
CA ASP A 403 0.85 1.89 13.84
C ASP A 403 0.15 1.66 12.48
N MET A 404 0.08 2.69 11.65
CA MET A 404 -0.54 2.64 10.31
C MET A 404 0.40 2.13 9.21
N GLY A 405 1.70 1.95 9.51
CA GLY A 405 2.72 1.60 8.53
C GLY A 405 2.92 2.67 7.44
N ASP A 406 2.59 3.94 7.71
CA ASP A 406 2.76 5.04 6.77
C ASP A 406 4.23 5.47 6.69
N ARG A 407 4.99 4.76 5.86
CA ARG A 407 6.43 4.97 5.71
C ARG A 407 6.79 6.35 5.14
N ALA A 408 5.99 6.91 4.23
CA ALA A 408 6.27 8.23 3.67
C ALA A 408 5.96 9.35 4.67
N GLY A 409 4.82 9.27 5.38
CA GLY A 409 4.52 10.20 6.48
C GLY A 409 5.57 10.13 7.58
N LEU A 410 6.05 8.92 7.92
CA LEU A 410 7.11 8.70 8.89
C LEU A 410 8.41 9.43 8.52
N CYS A 411 8.78 9.52 7.24
CA CYS A 411 9.92 10.31 6.80
C CYS A 411 9.78 11.79 7.17
N ALA A 412 8.63 12.41 6.88
CA ALA A 412 8.39 13.83 7.18
C ALA A 412 8.41 14.09 8.69
N ILE A 413 7.77 13.22 9.47
CA ILE A 413 7.73 13.32 10.93
C ILE A 413 9.14 13.20 11.53
N LEU A 414 9.95 12.25 11.06
CA LEU A 414 11.33 12.06 11.55
C LEU A 414 12.25 13.23 11.17
N ILE A 415 12.04 13.86 10.01
CA ILE A 415 12.77 15.08 9.64
C ILE A 415 12.47 16.21 10.63
N ASN A 416 11.18 16.42 10.94
CA ASN A 416 10.75 17.42 11.92
C ASN A 416 11.24 17.08 13.33
N TYR A 417 11.26 15.80 13.69
CA TYR A 417 11.71 15.33 15.00
C TYR A 417 13.19 15.66 15.20
N GLY A 418 14.00 15.43 14.17
CA GLY A 418 15.39 15.81 14.23
C GLY A 418 15.61 17.33 14.25
N ALA A 419 14.78 18.11 13.56
CA ALA A 419 14.86 19.58 13.60
C ALA A 419 14.58 20.14 15.01
N ILE A 420 13.55 19.64 15.70
CA ILE A 420 13.22 20.05 17.07
C ILE A 420 14.34 19.65 18.05
N HIS A 421 14.93 18.46 17.89
CA HIS A 421 16.05 18.08 18.75
C HIS A 421 17.32 18.87 18.47
N ASP A 422 17.58 19.25 17.22
CA ASP A 422 18.70 20.12 16.87
C ASP A 422 18.55 21.52 17.52
N SER A 423 17.34 22.10 17.52
CA SER A 423 17.06 23.39 18.19
C SER A 423 17.26 23.31 19.70
N GLN A 424 16.96 22.16 20.31
CA GLN A 424 17.22 21.89 21.74
C GLN A 424 18.70 21.61 22.05
N GLY A 425 19.56 21.45 21.04
CA GLY A 425 20.97 21.06 21.21
C GLY A 425 21.21 19.56 21.38
N ASN A 426 20.18 18.73 21.18
CA ASN A 426 20.23 17.27 21.24
C ASN A 426 20.68 16.70 19.88
N ILE A 427 21.92 17.01 19.50
CA ILE A 427 22.49 16.73 18.17
C ILE A 427 22.53 15.23 17.84
N SER A 428 22.68 14.36 18.85
CA SER A 428 22.76 12.91 18.65
C SER A 428 21.41 12.34 18.20
N GLU A 429 20.35 12.72 18.91
CA GLU A 429 18.96 12.36 18.65
C GLU A 429 18.52 12.91 17.29
N ALA A 430 18.89 14.16 16.99
CA ALA A 430 18.61 14.78 15.70
C ALA A 430 19.18 13.96 14.53
N LYS A 431 20.47 13.60 14.63
CA LYS A 431 21.14 12.78 13.61
C LYS A 431 20.53 11.39 13.49
N HIS A 432 20.18 10.75 14.60
CA HIS A 432 19.54 9.44 14.57
C HIS A 432 18.21 9.48 13.81
N ALA A 433 17.37 10.49 14.07
CA ALA A 433 16.09 10.65 13.40
C ALA A 433 16.24 10.91 11.89
N TRP A 434 17.18 11.79 11.50
CA TRP A 434 17.44 12.06 10.09
C TRP A 434 18.02 10.87 9.33
N LEU A 435 18.87 10.06 9.98
CA LEU A 435 19.37 8.81 9.42
C LEU A 435 18.26 7.77 9.25
N GLU A 436 17.36 7.65 10.22
CA GLU A 436 16.20 6.77 10.12
C GLU A 436 15.29 7.21 8.96
N ALA A 437 15.03 8.52 8.84
CA ALA A 437 14.26 9.10 7.73
C ALA A 437 14.91 8.80 6.37
N TYR A 438 16.24 8.94 6.27
CA TYR A 438 16.99 8.64 5.04
C TYR A 438 16.92 7.16 4.67
N ARG A 439 17.05 6.26 5.65
CA ARG A 439 16.91 4.82 5.43
C ARG A 439 15.53 4.47 4.86
N ILE A 440 14.46 4.96 5.49
CA ILE A 440 13.09 4.70 5.05
C ILE A 440 12.86 5.30 3.65
N ALA A 441 13.27 6.55 3.44
CA ALA A 441 13.09 7.23 2.15
C ALA A 441 13.80 6.49 1.01
N THR A 442 14.99 5.94 1.27
CA THR A 442 15.74 5.12 0.32
C THR A 442 15.07 3.78 0.06
N GLU A 443 14.58 3.11 1.12
CA GLU A 443 13.92 1.80 1.04
C GLU A 443 12.63 1.85 0.19
N ILE A 444 11.85 2.93 0.33
CA ILE A 444 10.58 3.10 -0.40
C ILE A 444 10.74 3.91 -1.69
N GLY A 445 11.88 4.58 -1.93
CA GLY A 445 12.09 5.45 -3.08
C GLY A 445 11.33 6.78 -3.00
N HIS A 446 11.18 7.34 -1.80
CA HIS A 446 10.46 8.60 -1.56
C HIS A 446 11.30 9.81 -1.96
N ALA A 447 11.15 10.23 -3.22
CA ALA A 447 11.93 11.31 -3.83
C ALA A 447 11.84 12.66 -3.08
N GLU A 448 10.67 13.02 -2.57
CA GLU A 448 10.47 14.27 -1.82
C GLU A 448 11.23 14.25 -0.49
N GLY A 449 11.14 13.14 0.25
CA GLY A 449 11.92 12.93 1.48
C GLY A 449 13.42 12.97 1.23
N LEU A 450 13.90 12.32 0.16
CA LEU A 450 15.31 12.37 -0.24
C LEU A 450 15.75 13.79 -0.61
N LYS A 451 14.92 14.56 -1.33
CA LYS A 451 15.22 15.96 -1.67
C LYS A 451 15.30 16.83 -0.42
N ALA A 452 14.42 16.63 0.56
CA ALA A 452 14.44 17.34 1.84
C ALA A 452 15.73 17.02 2.63
N LEU A 453 16.11 15.73 2.70
CA LEU A 453 17.33 15.28 3.39
C LEU A 453 18.62 15.73 2.69
N ASP A 454 18.62 15.81 1.36
CA ASP A 454 19.74 16.36 0.59
C ASP A 454 19.96 17.84 0.92
N LYS A 455 18.88 18.62 0.92
CA LYS A 455 18.92 20.04 1.33
C LYS A 455 19.42 20.17 2.77
N LEU A 456 18.86 19.38 3.69
CA LEU A 456 19.26 19.39 5.09
C LEU A 456 20.76 19.10 5.28
N ALA A 457 21.30 18.08 4.59
CA ALA A 457 22.73 17.79 4.65
C ALA A 457 23.58 18.97 4.15
N LYS A 458 23.16 19.64 3.07
CA LYS A 458 23.84 20.83 2.55
C LYS A 458 23.78 22.01 3.54
N ASP A 459 22.63 22.22 4.17
CA ASP A 459 22.45 23.25 5.21
C ASP A 459 23.35 22.98 6.44
N LEU A 460 23.63 21.71 6.73
CA LEU A 460 24.61 21.27 7.74
C LEU A 460 26.09 21.30 7.27
N GLY A 461 26.36 21.82 6.07
CA GLY A 461 27.70 21.89 5.47
C GLY A 461 28.27 20.52 5.09
N LYS A 462 27.42 19.56 4.71
CA LYS A 462 27.78 18.20 4.30
C LYS A 462 27.53 17.97 2.80
N GLU A 463 28.06 16.87 2.27
CA GLU A 463 28.00 16.51 0.85
C GLU A 463 26.63 15.90 0.45
N GLY A 464 25.52 16.55 0.79
CA GLY A 464 24.18 16.12 0.40
C GLY A 464 23.85 14.68 0.82
N LEU A 465 23.19 13.92 -0.05
CA LEU A 465 22.85 12.51 0.22
C LEU A 465 24.05 11.60 0.52
N ALA A 466 25.23 11.87 -0.05
CA ALA A 466 26.43 11.06 0.18
C ALA A 466 26.85 11.08 1.66
N TYR A 467 26.53 12.16 2.38
CA TYR A 467 26.74 12.22 3.82
C TYR A 467 25.94 11.15 4.55
N TRP A 468 24.63 11.04 4.28
CA TRP A 468 23.77 10.08 4.94
C TRP A 468 24.12 8.64 4.54
N GLU A 469 24.46 8.41 3.28
CA GLU A 469 24.93 7.11 2.79
C GLU A 469 26.19 6.64 3.52
N SER A 470 27.15 7.54 3.80
CA SER A 470 28.37 7.20 4.55
C SER A 470 28.15 6.84 6.03
N LYS A 471 26.92 6.99 6.53
CA LYS A 471 26.53 6.79 7.93
C LYS A 471 25.52 5.65 8.12
N MET A 472 25.03 5.06 7.02
CA MET A 472 24.36 3.77 7.01
C MET A 472 25.37 2.65 7.29
#